data_AF-A0A2D2M5J9-F1
#
_entry.id   AF-A0A2D2M5J9-F1
#
_cell.length_a   1.000
_cell.length_b   1.000
_cell.length_c   1.000
_cell.angle_alpha   90.00
_cell.angle_beta   90.00
_cell.angle_gamma   90.00
#
_symmetry.space_group_name_H-M   'P 1'
#
loop_
_entity.id
_entity.type
_entity.pdbx_description
1 polymer ?
#
loop_
_entity_poly.entity_id
_entity_poly.type
_entity_poly.pdbx_seq_one_letter_code
_entity_poly.pdbx_strand_id
1 'polypeptide(L)' 'MNVSGQIMIQEPSCSGFSAYVYPTRLDAAIQLLRVMIRRATDEQQAMTNIENAVAELISEERHDLDMEMASERRRRGEEP' A
#
# COMPACT_ATOMS: atom_id res chain seq x y z
N MET A 1 11.32 -12.84 -11.84
CA MET A 1 11.71 -12.11 -10.62
C MET A 1 10.59 -12.34 -9.60
N ASN A 2 10.72 -13.34 -8.72
CA ASN A 2 9.67 -13.71 -7.77
C ASN A 2 9.84 -12.89 -6.49
N VAL A 3 9.04 -11.84 -6.31
CA VAL A 3 8.95 -11.14 -5.03
C VAL A 3 8.06 -11.99 -4.11
N SER A 4 8.59 -13.07 -3.53
CA SER A 4 7.90 -13.80 -2.46
C SER A 4 8.05 -13.03 -1.14
N GLY A 5 7.45 -11.85 -1.08
CA GLY A 5 7.35 -11.05 0.14
C GLY A 5 6.02 -11.32 0.80
N GLN A 6 5.88 -12.44 1.49
CA GLN A 6 4.73 -12.65 2.37
C GLN A 6 4.78 -11.62 3.49
N ILE A 7 3.70 -10.88 3.70
CA ILE A 7 3.62 -9.84 4.73
C ILE A 7 2.75 -10.31 5.87
N MET A 8 3.32 -10.35 7.07
CA MET A 8 2.61 -10.71 8.28
C MET A 8 2.09 -9.46 8.98
N ILE A 9 0.79 -9.43 9.30
CA ILE A 9 0.14 -8.39 10.09
C ILE A 9 -0.37 -9.02 11.38
N GLN A 10 -0.07 -8.40 12.52
CA GLN A 10 -0.59 -8.80 13.82
C GLN A 10 -1.70 -7.85 14.28
N GLU A 11 -2.87 -8.40 14.59
CA GLU A 11 -4.03 -7.68 15.06
C GLU A 11 -4.40 -8.12 16.49
N PRO A 12 -4.55 -7.20 17.45
CA PRO A 12 -5.13 -7.56 18.73
C PRO A 12 -6.55 -8.14 18.58
N SER A 13 -6.78 -9.29 19.22
CA SER A 13 -8.06 -10.01 19.33
C SER A 13 -8.52 -10.06 20.78
N CYS A 14 -9.77 -10.47 21.03
CA CYS A 14 -10.35 -10.53 22.38
C CYS A 14 -9.54 -11.36 23.40
N SER A 15 -8.65 -12.26 22.94
CA SER A 15 -7.82 -13.12 23.78
C SER A 15 -6.30 -12.94 23.60
N GLY A 16 -5.85 -11.91 22.86
CA GLY A 16 -4.43 -11.70 22.59
C GLY A 16 -4.16 -11.04 21.24
N PHE A 17 -3.36 -11.69 20.40
CA PHE A 17 -3.03 -11.22 19.05
C PHE A 17 -3.27 -12.33 18.02
N SER A 18 -3.83 -11.96 16.87
CA SER A 18 -4.00 -12.82 15.70
C SER A 18 -3.05 -12.35 14.60
N ALA A 19 -2.26 -13.26 14.05
CA ALA A 19 -1.35 -12.96 12.94
C ALA A 19 -1.93 -13.47 11.62
N TYR A 20 -1.94 -12.63 10.60
CA TYR A 20 -2.39 -12.95 9.26
C TYR A 20 -1.25 -12.74 8.26
N VAL A 21 -1.05 -13.70 7.36
CA VAL A 21 -0.01 -13.64 6.33
C VAL A 21 -0.66 -13.39 4.99
N TYR A 22 -0.21 -12.33 4.32
CA TYR A 22 -0.75 -11.89 3.04
C TYR A 22 0.25 -12.18 1.91
N PRO A 23 -0.23 -12.73 0.78
CA PRO A 23 0.63 -13.13 -0.34
C PRO A 23 1.15 -11.93 -1.13
N THR A 24 0.47 -10.77 -1.05
CA THR A 24 0.88 -9.54 -1.73
C THR A 24 0.92 -8.34 -0.78
N ARG A 25 1.68 -7.32 -1.17
CA ARG A 25 1.72 -6.01 -0.49
C ARG A 25 0.35 -5.34 -0.45
N LEU A 26 -0.40 -5.45 -1.54
CA LEU A 26 -1.72 -4.85 -1.67
C LEU A 26 -2.72 -5.48 -0.69
N ASP A 27 -2.75 -6.81 -0.59
CA ASP A 27 -3.65 -7.51 0.33
C ASP A 27 -3.35 -7.15 1.80
N ALA A 28 -2.07 -7.02 2.13
CA ALA A 28 -1.63 -6.59 3.45
C ALA A 28 -2.08 -5.14 3.76
N ALA A 29 -1.88 -4.21 2.82
CA ALA A 29 -2.30 -2.83 2.96
C ALA A 29 -3.82 -2.71 3.16
N ILE A 30 -4.62 -3.46 2.37
CA ILE A 30 -6.08 -3.51 2.51
C ILE A 30 -6.47 -3.99 3.91
N GLN A 31 -5.79 -5.00 4.45
CA GLN A 31 -6.09 -5.46 5.80
C GLN A 31 -5.75 -4.40 6.86
N LEU A 32 -4.58 -3.75 6.77
CA LEU A 32 -4.21 -2.68 7.71
C LEU A 32 -5.26 -1.56 7.71
N LEU A 33 -5.73 -1.14 6.54
CA LEU A 33 -6.78 -0.13 6.43
C LEU A 33 -8.07 -0.61 7.11
N ARG A 34 -8.49 -1.86 6.92
CA ARG A 34 -9.67 -2.43 7.61
C ARG A 34 -9.51 -2.44 9.13
N VAL A 35 -8.31 -2.72 9.64
CA VAL A 35 -8.03 -2.67 11.08
C VAL A 35 -8.13 -1.26 11.62
N MET A 36 -7.56 -0.30 10.89
CA MET A 36 -7.62 1.12 11.25
C MET A 36 -9.07 1.62 11.31
N ILE A 37 -9.91 1.26 10.33
CA ILE A 37 -11.35 1.56 10.33
C ILE A 37 -12.03 0.95 11.56
N ARG A 38 -11.83 -0.35 11.82
CA ARG A 38 -12.47 -1.04 12.96
C ARG A 38 -12.10 -0.44 14.33
N ARG A 39 -10.96 0.24 14.41
CA ARG A 39 -10.43 0.84 15.66
C ARG A 39 -10.62 2.33 15.75
N ALA A 40 -11.13 2.95 14.70
CA ALA A 40 -11.39 4.36 14.68
C ALA A 40 -12.44 4.70 15.72
N THR A 41 -12.09 5.54 16.69
CA THR A 41 -13.06 6.19 17.56
C THR A 41 -13.82 7.32 16.84
N ASP A 42 -13.29 7.77 15.71
CA ASP A 42 -13.87 8.77 14.81
C ASP A 42 -13.75 8.26 13.38
N GLU A 43 -14.88 7.82 12.81
CA GLU A 43 -14.95 7.24 11.46
C GLU A 43 -14.51 8.22 10.37
N GLN A 44 -14.74 9.53 10.58
CA GLN A 44 -14.49 10.56 9.59
C GLN A 44 -13.01 10.93 9.52
N GLN A 45 -12.34 10.98 10.68
CA GLN A 45 -10.89 11.11 10.74
C GLN A 45 -10.19 9.87 10.15
N ALA A 46 -10.71 8.66 10.41
CA ALA A 46 -10.14 7.45 9.84
C ALA A 46 -10.29 7.40 8.32
N MET A 47 -11.45 7.78 7.78
CA MET A 47 -11.66 7.88 6.34
C MET A 47 -10.68 8.87 5.69
N THR A 48 -10.47 10.04 6.31
CA THR A 48 -9.51 11.04 5.82
C THR A 48 -8.08 10.49 5.79
N ASN A 49 -7.67 9.77 6.84
CA ASN A 49 -6.34 9.15 6.89
C ASN A 49 -6.16 8.08 5.82
N ILE A 50 -7.22 7.32 5.52
CA ILE A 50 -7.24 6.30 4.46
C ILE A 50 -7.14 6.95 3.09
N GLU A 51 -7.91 7.99 2.82
CA GLU A 51 -7.88 8.73 1.56
C GLU A 51 -6.49 9.32 1.29
N ASN A 52 -5.86 9.90 2.32
CA ASN A 52 -4.50 10.42 2.21
C ASN A 52 -3.47 9.31 1.91
N ALA A 53 -3.54 8.19 2.62
CA ALA A 53 -2.62 7.07 2.39
C ALA A 53 -2.78 6.46 0.99
N VAL A 54 -4.02 6.37 0.48
CA VAL A 54 -4.28 5.91 -0.89
C VAL A 54 -3.76 6.91 -1.91
N ALA A 55 -3.93 8.22 -1.67
CA ALA A 55 -3.40 9.26 -2.56
C ALA A 55 -1.87 9.23 -2.65
N GLU A 56 -1.18 9.02 -1.53
CA GLU A 56 0.28 8.86 -1.50
C GLU A 56 0.74 7.65 -2.31
N LEU A 57 0.11 6.48 -2.11
CA LEU A 57 0.44 5.26 -2.86
C LEU A 57 0.25 5.43 -4.38
N ILE A 58 -0.85 6.06 -4.80
CA ILE A 58 -1.10 6.35 -6.22
C ILE A 58 -0.05 7.33 -6.76
N SER A 59 0.36 8.32 -5.96
CA SER A 59 1.36 9.30 -6.37
C SER A 59 2.74 8.65 -6.55
N GLU A 60 3.14 7.75 -5.65
CA GLU A 60 4.39 6.99 -5.76
C GLU A 60 4.38 6.10 -7.00
N GLU A 61 3.30 5.34 -7.24
CA GLU A 61 3.19 4.46 -8.41
C GLU A 61 3.25 5.23 -9.74
N ARG A 62 2.59 6.40 -9.80
CA ARG A 62 2.68 7.27 -10.98
C ARG A 62 4.09 7.82 -11.19
N HIS A 63 4.77 8.19 -10.10
CA HIS A 63 6.14 8.68 -10.18
C HIS A 63 7.11 7.62 -10.69
N ASP A 64 6.98 6.39 -10.21
CA ASP A 64 7.79 5.25 -10.65
C ASP A 64 7.54 4.94 -12.13
N LEU A 65 6.28 4.95 -12.58
CA LEU A 65 5.91 4.77 -13.98
C LEU A 65 6.48 5.89 -14.88
N ASP A 66 6.41 7.14 -14.45
CA ASP A 66 6.96 8.27 -15.19
C ASP A 66 8.50 8.15 -15.31
N MET A 67 9.18 7.73 -14.24
CA MET A 67 10.62 7.45 -14.27
C MET A 67 10.97 6.30 -15.23
N GLU A 68 10.19 5.21 -15.20
CA GLU A 68 10.40 4.07 -16.11
C GLU A 68 10.20 4.50 -17.57
N MET A 69 9.11 5.21 -17.88
CA MET A 69 8.85 5.74 -19.23
C MET A 69 9.93 6.73 -19.70
N ALA A 70 10.41 7.62 -18.82
CA ALA A 70 11.52 8.52 -19.14
C ALA A 70 12.79 7.73 -19.44
N SER A 71 13.08 6.68 -18.67
CA SER A 71 14.23 5.81 -18.92
C SER A 71 14.11 5.05 -20.25
N GLU A 72 12.91 4.65 -20.66
CA GLU A 72 12.66 4.02 -21.95
C GLU A 72 12.82 4.99 -23.12
N ARG A 73 12.30 6.22 -23.01
CA ARG A 73 12.48 7.27 -24.03
C ARG A 73 13.95 7.59 -24.28
N ARG A 74 14.76 7.65 -23.22
CA ARG A 74 16.23 7.79 -23.32
C ARG A 74 16.88 6.63 -24.05
N ARG A 75 16.48 5.39 -23.75
CA ARG A 75 16.98 4.20 -24.45
C ARG A 75 16.63 4.20 -25.94
N ARG A 76 15.47 4.76 -26.31
CA ARG A 76 15.03 4.89 -27.70
C ARG A 76 15.64 6.09 -28.44
N GLY A 77 16.40 6.94 -27.75
CA GLY A 77 17.00 8.15 -28.33
C GLY A 77 15.96 9.22 -28.69
N GLU A 78 14.81 9.21 -28.00
CA GLU A 78 13.69 10.14 -28.26
C GLU A 78 13.75 11.40 -27.37
N GLU A 79 14.69 11.48 -26.42
CA GLU A 79 15.05 12.73 -25.71
C GLU A 79 16.29 13.38 -26.36
N PRO A 80 16.32 14.72 -26.56
CA PRO A 80 17.51 15.43 -27.03
C PRO A 80 18.66 15.45 -26.01
#